data_AF-A0A6V7UMS4-F1
#
_entry.id   AF-A0A6V7UMS4-F1
#
_cell.length_a   1.000
_cell.length_b   1.000
_cell.length_c   1.000
_cell.angle_alpha   90.00
_cell.angle_beta   90.00
_cell.angle_gamma   90.00
#
_symmetry.space_group_name_H-M   'P 1'
#
loop_
_entity.id
_entity.type
_entity.pdbx_description
1 polymer ?
#
loop_
_entity_poly.entity_id
_entity_poly.type
_entity_poly.pdbx_seq_one_letter_code
_entity_poly.pdbx_strand_id
1 'polypeptide(L)'
;MIDQLLKATQEERWPEAEKLLYRHWVSTAQDVYPALIKEPWNNFLDEVKIDNELIHPLAQMFCVGTPAEEEVKEEGHRNISLRKLNEIVNVEDVKSKGGICGRMFRNGEPNYSCKECATDGTCVLCYECFVNSAHINHKYKMHTSMGSGYCDCGDIEAWSNDYFCKLHIPKIKEEEEEKTENIDYNGLPSNLVNRFHHLSQITIKFAVSVLCWDRTEELPSTVDVDWIRLEDEISHTILFNDETHTYEGVIRALKLAIFVAHDKAMMIASIVDRDGRSIVQTGVRQRCSEVKQIIEDRTRKEANLRTQKTGPLLVKVFRSSLSGLQLLAIRLINWLSQQAQDCSILAQIISEVLLCLSSECNSVLTSPINTKLAKKSKIVLDCKNVCLKNMKAILYILQYFCFLIDDFGRLHVQLFIN
;
A
#
# COMPACT_ATOMS: atom_id res chain seq x y z
N MET A 1 16.44 1.85 23.25
CA MET A 1 15.13 1.35 22.78
C MET A 1 15.30 0.39 21.61
N ILE A 2 16.00 0.79 20.53
CA ILE A 2 16.29 -0.10 19.39
C ILE A 2 17.01 -1.40 19.82
N ASP A 3 18.01 -1.34 20.71
CA ASP A 3 18.66 -2.58 21.18
C ASP A 3 17.72 -3.55 21.90
N GLN A 4 16.76 -3.02 22.67
CA GLN A 4 15.74 -3.83 23.35
C GLN A 4 14.77 -4.46 22.33
N LEU A 5 14.42 -3.71 21.29
CA LEU A 5 13.59 -4.15 20.18
C LEU A 5 14.27 -5.28 19.39
N LEU A 6 15.55 -5.10 19.01
CA LEU A 6 16.33 -6.12 18.31
C LEU A 6 16.51 -7.37 19.17
N LYS A 7 16.80 -7.21 20.46
CA LYS A 7 16.89 -8.32 21.41
C LYS A 7 15.57 -9.08 21.53
N ALA A 8 14.44 -8.39 21.69
CA ALA A 8 13.13 -9.03 21.76
C ALA A 8 12.79 -9.79 20.46
N THR A 9 13.20 -9.25 19.30
CA THR A 9 13.04 -9.91 17.99
C THR A 9 13.92 -11.16 17.88
N GLN A 10 15.18 -11.08 18.29
CA GLN A 10 16.13 -12.19 18.26
C GLN A 10 15.71 -13.34 19.19
N GLU A 11 15.12 -13.01 20.34
CA GLU A 11 14.58 -13.96 21.32
C GLU A 11 13.12 -14.38 21.02
N GLU A 12 12.56 -13.99 19.86
CA GLU A 12 11.19 -14.30 19.41
C GLU A 12 10.08 -13.89 20.41
N ARG A 13 10.31 -12.85 21.21
CA ARG A 13 9.33 -12.27 22.14
C ARG A 13 8.37 -11.33 21.40
N TRP A 14 7.54 -11.86 20.50
CA TRP A 14 6.72 -11.08 19.56
C TRP A 14 5.78 -10.03 20.19
N PRO A 15 5.04 -10.32 21.29
CA PRO A 15 4.18 -9.30 21.91
C PRO A 15 4.97 -8.10 22.45
N GLU A 16 6.19 -8.34 22.94
CA GLU A 16 7.08 -7.28 23.42
C GLU A 16 7.71 -6.53 22.24
N ALA A 17 8.15 -7.24 21.20
CA ALA A 17 8.69 -6.64 19.99
C ALA A 17 7.64 -5.74 19.31
N GLU A 18 6.38 -6.18 19.21
CA GLU A 18 5.25 -5.39 18.69
C GLU A 18 5.07 -4.10 19.49
N LYS A 19 4.96 -4.19 20.82
CA LYS A 19 4.77 -3.02 21.69
C LYS A 19 5.94 -2.04 21.59
N LEU A 20 7.18 -2.54 21.57
CA LEU A 20 8.37 -1.71 21.42
C LEU A 20 8.43 -1.04 20.05
N LEU A 21 8.06 -1.75 18.98
CA LEU A 21 8.05 -1.22 17.62
C LEU A 21 6.98 -0.14 17.44
N TYR A 22 5.77 -0.36 17.94
CA TYR A 22 4.70 0.64 17.90
C TYR A 22 5.06 1.88 18.70
N ARG A 23 5.62 1.69 19.90
CA ARG A 23 6.11 2.82 20.71
C ARG A 23 7.19 3.62 19.97
N HIS A 24 8.16 2.93 19.37
CA HIS A 24 9.21 3.55 18.56
C HIS A 24 8.62 4.36 17.42
N TRP A 25 7.76 3.74 16.60
CA TRP A 25 7.07 4.40 15.50
C TRP A 25 6.25 5.61 15.94
N VAL A 26 5.46 5.48 16.99
CA VAL A 26 4.59 6.56 17.46
C VAL A 26 5.39 7.74 18.01
N SER A 27 6.42 7.47 18.81
CA SER A 27 7.27 8.52 19.38
C SER A 27 8.12 9.21 18.31
N THR A 28 8.76 8.44 17.43
CA THR A 28 9.67 8.97 16.40
C THR A 28 8.92 9.65 15.25
N ALA A 29 7.72 9.19 14.89
CA ALA A 29 6.91 9.82 13.84
C ALA A 29 6.60 11.29 14.16
N GLN A 30 6.46 11.66 15.44
CA GLN A 30 6.23 13.04 15.86
C GLN A 30 7.44 13.96 15.63
N ASP A 31 8.66 13.41 15.54
CA ASP A 31 9.91 14.15 15.24
C ASP A 31 10.24 14.21 13.75
N VAL A 32 9.73 13.26 12.98
CA VAL A 32 9.99 13.12 11.55
C VAL A 32 8.90 13.78 10.71
N TYR A 33 7.64 13.68 11.15
CA TYR A 33 6.48 14.34 10.54
C TYR A 33 6.07 15.52 11.43
N PRO A 34 6.63 16.73 11.20
CA PRO A 34 6.39 17.87 12.06
C PRO A 34 4.91 18.28 12.03
N ALA A 35 4.38 18.60 13.21
CA ALA A 35 2.99 19.01 13.37
C ALA A 35 2.68 20.39 12.73
N LEU A 36 3.62 21.33 12.76
CA LEU A 36 3.43 22.65 12.16
C LEU A 36 4.20 22.75 10.85
N ILE A 37 3.48 22.82 9.74
CA ILE A 37 4.06 22.88 8.40
C ILE A 37 3.64 24.19 7.74
N LYS A 38 4.61 25.06 7.45
CA LYS A 38 4.33 26.41 6.93
C LYS A 38 3.60 26.39 5.58
N GLU A 39 3.97 25.47 4.71
CA GLU A 39 3.34 25.23 3.42
C GLU A 39 3.13 23.71 3.27
N PRO A 40 2.04 23.15 3.82
CA PRO A 40 1.86 21.69 3.95
C PRO A 40 1.78 20.94 2.62
N TRP A 41 1.49 21.65 1.53
CA TRP A 41 1.50 21.12 0.16
C TRP A 41 2.91 21.02 -0.44
N ASN A 42 3.92 21.64 0.17
CA ASN A 42 5.30 21.47 -0.26
C ASN A 42 5.86 20.20 0.41
N ASN A 43 5.90 19.11 -0.33
CA ASN A 43 6.28 17.77 0.12
C ASN A 43 7.79 17.61 0.42
N PHE A 44 8.41 18.58 1.08
CA PHE A 44 9.82 18.49 1.52
C PHE A 44 9.90 17.70 2.82
N LEU A 45 9.63 16.41 2.74
CA LEU A 45 9.94 15.48 3.80
C LEU A 45 11.42 15.10 3.72
N ASP A 46 12.06 15.00 4.88
CA ASP A 46 13.42 14.47 4.98
C ASP A 46 13.37 12.94 4.85
N GLU A 47 13.32 12.46 3.60
CA GLU A 47 13.27 11.04 3.25
C GLU A 47 14.42 10.26 3.89
N VAL A 48 15.60 10.89 4.04
CA VAL A 48 16.77 10.27 4.67
C VAL A 48 16.51 10.04 6.15
N LYS A 49 15.97 11.05 6.84
CA LYS A 49 15.59 10.93 8.25
C LYS A 49 14.46 9.91 8.44
N ILE A 50 13.44 9.91 7.56
CA ILE A 50 12.37 8.91 7.57
C ILE A 50 12.96 7.51 7.47
N ASP A 51 13.80 7.26 6.49
CA ASP A 51 14.37 5.93 6.27
C ASP A 51 15.26 5.51 7.42
N ASN A 52 16.10 6.40 7.92
CA ASN A 52 17.03 6.10 9.00
C ASN A 52 16.35 5.87 10.35
N GLU A 53 15.32 6.66 10.68
CA GLU A 53 14.71 6.65 12.01
C GLU A 53 13.47 5.75 12.09
N LEU A 54 12.72 5.55 11.01
CA LEU A 54 11.46 4.81 11.02
C LEU A 54 11.53 3.45 10.32
N ILE A 55 12.21 3.38 9.18
CA ILE A 55 12.24 2.17 8.32
C ILE A 55 13.42 1.27 8.64
N HIS A 56 14.60 1.83 8.83
CA HIS A 56 15.81 1.08 9.11
C HIS A 56 15.70 0.21 10.36
N PRO A 57 15.11 0.64 11.49
CA PRO A 57 14.91 -0.25 12.63
C PRO A 57 14.06 -1.48 12.29
N LEU A 58 13.01 -1.32 11.46
CA LEU A 58 12.23 -2.46 10.96
C LEU A 58 13.10 -3.36 10.06
N ALA A 59 13.85 -2.79 9.12
CA ALA A 59 14.74 -3.56 8.25
C ALA A 59 15.79 -4.35 9.06
N GLN A 60 16.36 -3.76 10.11
CA GLN A 60 17.27 -4.44 11.03
C GLN A 60 16.58 -5.61 11.76
N MET A 61 15.32 -5.45 12.18
CA MET A 61 14.56 -6.55 12.78
C MET A 61 14.40 -7.73 11.81
N PHE A 62 14.17 -7.49 10.52
CA PHE A 62 14.13 -8.57 9.52
C PHE A 62 15.49 -9.30 9.43
N CYS A 63 16.59 -8.56 9.51
CA CYS A 63 17.96 -9.08 9.36
C CYS A 63 18.65 -9.55 10.66
N VAL A 64 18.02 -9.43 11.84
CA VAL A 64 18.72 -9.64 13.13
C VAL A 64 19.31 -11.04 13.29
N GLY A 65 20.58 -11.17 13.66
CA GLY A 65 21.24 -12.47 13.80
C GLY A 65 21.44 -13.20 12.46
N THR A 66 21.40 -12.48 11.34
CA THR A 66 21.76 -13.00 10.02
C THR A 66 23.08 -12.39 9.54
N PRO A 67 23.86 -13.06 8.66
CA PRO A 67 25.07 -12.46 8.08
C PRO A 67 24.83 -11.15 7.32
N ALA A 68 23.58 -10.85 6.92
CA ALA A 68 23.20 -9.61 6.25
C ALA A 68 23.15 -8.38 7.18
N GLU A 69 23.34 -8.56 8.49
CA GLU A 69 23.35 -7.50 9.51
C GLU A 69 24.57 -6.55 9.38
N GLU A 70 25.61 -6.90 8.60
CA GLU A 70 26.78 -6.03 8.39
C GLU A 70 26.42 -4.70 7.69
N GLU A 71 26.67 -3.59 8.40
CA GLU A 71 26.36 -2.22 8.02
C GLU A 71 27.13 -1.79 6.76
N VAL A 72 26.42 -1.56 5.65
CA VAL A 72 26.94 -0.71 4.56
C VAL A 72 26.52 0.71 4.89
N LYS A 73 27.50 1.57 5.21
CA LYS A 73 27.31 3.01 5.35
C LYS A 73 27.69 3.67 4.03
N GLU A 74 26.71 3.94 3.19
CA GLU A 74 26.85 5.04 2.23
C GLU A 74 26.50 6.34 2.97
N GLU A 75 27.20 7.43 2.68
CA GLU A 75 27.18 8.68 3.46
C GLU A 75 25.76 9.08 3.89
N GLY A 76 25.49 8.98 5.20
CA GLY A 76 24.22 9.41 5.82
C GLY A 76 23.02 8.48 5.62
N HIS A 77 23.06 7.48 4.73
CA HIS A 77 21.94 6.56 4.47
C HIS A 77 22.16 5.20 5.13
N ARG A 78 21.23 4.80 5.99
CA ARG A 78 21.23 3.44 6.55
C ARG A 78 20.55 2.47 5.60
N ASN A 79 21.04 1.23 5.57
CA ASN A 79 20.47 0.21 4.71
C ASN A 79 19.04 -0.15 5.15
N ILE A 80 18.07 0.08 4.28
CA ILE A 80 16.67 -0.33 4.44
C ILE A 80 16.28 -1.47 3.49
N SER A 81 17.19 -1.94 2.66
CA SER A 81 16.93 -2.99 1.67
C SER A 81 17.15 -4.37 2.25
N LEU A 82 16.18 -5.26 2.01
CA LEU A 82 16.23 -6.67 2.38
C LEU A 82 16.89 -7.54 1.30
N ARG A 83 17.45 -6.96 0.23
CA ARG A 83 18.06 -7.71 -0.89
C ARG A 83 19.14 -8.71 -0.47
N LYS A 84 19.96 -8.36 0.53
CA LYS A 84 20.98 -9.27 1.06
C LYS A 84 20.39 -10.54 1.68
N LEU A 85 19.12 -10.51 2.12
CA LEU A 85 18.44 -11.73 2.58
C LEU A 85 18.26 -12.72 1.43
N ASN A 86 18.16 -12.29 0.17
CA ASN A 86 18.08 -13.23 -0.97
C ASN A 86 19.30 -14.14 -1.07
N GLU A 87 20.49 -13.64 -0.70
CA GLU A 87 21.73 -14.40 -0.68
C GLU A 87 21.69 -15.51 0.40
N ILE A 88 21.10 -15.20 1.56
CA ILE A 88 20.94 -16.13 2.68
C ILE A 88 19.82 -17.14 2.42
N VAL A 89 18.77 -16.70 1.75
CA VAL A 89 17.62 -17.51 1.34
C VAL A 89 18.02 -18.51 0.25
N ASN A 90 19.26 -18.47 -0.24
CA ASN A 90 19.79 -19.31 -1.31
C ASN A 90 18.87 -19.29 -2.54
N VAL A 91 18.32 -18.12 -2.84
CA VAL A 91 17.76 -17.84 -4.15
C VAL A 91 18.96 -17.52 -5.04
N GLU A 92 19.69 -18.56 -5.49
CA GLU A 92 20.05 -18.53 -6.91
C GLU A 92 18.77 -18.13 -7.61
N ASP A 93 18.80 -17.08 -8.41
CA ASP A 93 17.70 -16.41 -9.11
C ASP A 93 16.74 -17.43 -9.76
N VAL A 94 15.95 -18.13 -8.95
CA VAL A 94 14.83 -18.96 -9.35
C VAL A 94 13.72 -17.94 -9.49
N LYS A 95 13.83 -17.12 -10.56
CA LYS A 95 12.65 -16.77 -11.36
C LYS A 95 11.83 -18.04 -11.38
N SER A 96 10.72 -18.02 -10.65
CA SER A 96 10.03 -19.22 -10.23
C SER A 96 9.89 -20.13 -11.45
N LYS A 97 10.56 -21.29 -11.43
CA LYS A 97 10.38 -22.34 -12.45
C LYS A 97 9.00 -23.00 -12.26
N GLY A 98 7.96 -22.18 -12.22
CA GLY A 98 6.59 -22.50 -11.84
C GLY A 98 5.89 -21.26 -11.29
N GLY A 99 5.13 -20.56 -12.12
CA GLY A 99 4.22 -19.49 -11.69
C GLY A 99 4.00 -18.37 -12.71
N ILE A 100 3.11 -17.43 -12.37
CA ILE A 100 2.86 -16.20 -13.12
C ILE A 100 4.01 -15.21 -12.88
N CYS A 101 4.50 -14.54 -13.93
CA CYS A 101 5.61 -13.58 -13.85
C CYS A 101 5.28 -12.36 -12.98
N GLY A 102 4.16 -11.68 -13.22
CA GLY A 102 3.68 -10.58 -12.37
C GLY A 102 4.59 -9.34 -12.31
N ARG A 103 5.64 -9.23 -13.13
CA ARG A 103 6.55 -8.07 -13.12
C ARG A 103 5.80 -6.79 -13.47
N MET A 104 5.87 -5.79 -12.59
CA MET A 104 5.31 -4.47 -12.82
C MET A 104 6.17 -3.67 -13.80
N PHE A 105 5.52 -2.97 -14.73
CA PHE A 105 6.21 -2.10 -15.69
C PHE A 105 6.56 -0.75 -15.08
N ARG A 106 7.75 -0.24 -15.38
CA ARG A 106 8.12 1.15 -15.09
C ARG A 106 7.57 2.09 -16.16
N ASN A 107 7.39 3.35 -15.81
CA ASN A 107 7.03 4.37 -16.78
C ASN A 107 8.12 4.46 -17.87
N GLY A 108 7.72 4.35 -19.13
CA GLY A 108 8.62 4.29 -20.28
C GLY A 108 9.11 2.88 -20.65
N GLU A 109 8.80 1.84 -19.88
CA GLU A 109 9.26 0.47 -20.17
C GLU A 109 8.40 -0.17 -21.29
N PRO A 110 9.02 -0.87 -22.26
CA PRO A 110 8.27 -1.56 -23.31
C PRO A 110 7.55 -2.80 -22.77
N ASN A 111 6.31 -3.00 -23.22
CA ASN A 111 5.54 -4.22 -23.01
C ASN A 111 4.95 -4.74 -24.34
N TYR A 112 4.62 -6.02 -24.37
CA TYR A 112 4.31 -6.74 -25.62
C TYR A 112 2.97 -7.47 -25.51
N SER A 113 2.03 -7.18 -26.41
CA SER A 113 0.72 -7.83 -26.49
C SER A 113 0.65 -8.70 -27.76
N CYS A 114 0.40 -10.00 -27.61
CA CYS A 114 0.21 -10.92 -28.74
C CYS A 114 -1.19 -10.74 -29.32
N LYS A 115 -1.31 -10.47 -30.62
CA LYS A 115 -2.60 -10.28 -31.30
C LYS A 115 -3.32 -11.57 -31.66
N GLU A 116 -2.65 -12.70 -31.50
CA GLU A 116 -3.18 -14.01 -31.82
C GLU A 116 -3.59 -14.78 -30.56
N CYS A 117 -2.88 -14.54 -29.45
CA CYS A 117 -3.06 -15.31 -28.21
C CYS A 117 -3.70 -14.51 -27.08
N ALA A 118 -3.63 -13.17 -27.08
CA ALA A 118 -4.22 -12.40 -25.99
C ALA A 118 -5.74 -12.59 -25.94
N THR A 119 -6.29 -12.85 -24.76
CA THR A 119 -7.74 -12.97 -24.55
C THR A 119 -8.43 -11.60 -24.58
N ASP A 120 -7.74 -10.54 -24.17
CA ASP A 120 -8.19 -9.15 -24.30
C ASP A 120 -7.06 -8.14 -24.63
N GLY A 121 -7.42 -6.87 -24.77
CA GLY A 121 -6.48 -5.79 -25.12
C GLY A 121 -5.51 -5.38 -24.00
N THR A 122 -5.65 -5.94 -22.81
CA THR A 122 -4.85 -5.64 -21.62
C THR A 122 -3.75 -6.67 -21.36
N CYS A 123 -3.79 -7.84 -22.01
CA CYS A 123 -2.78 -8.89 -21.85
C CYS A 123 -1.42 -8.47 -22.43
N VAL A 124 -0.40 -8.43 -21.56
CA VAL A 124 0.92 -7.89 -21.88
C VAL A 124 2.05 -8.70 -21.24
N LEU A 125 3.17 -8.81 -21.95
CA LEU A 125 4.40 -9.46 -21.50
C LEU A 125 5.50 -8.43 -21.29
N CYS A 126 6.34 -8.64 -20.27
CA CYS A 126 7.62 -7.94 -20.19
C CYS A 126 8.56 -8.45 -21.27
N TYR A 127 9.58 -7.64 -21.59
CA TYR A 127 10.60 -7.98 -22.58
C TYR A 127 11.15 -9.38 -22.38
N GLU A 128 11.52 -9.73 -21.14
CA GLU A 128 12.12 -11.01 -20.82
C GLU A 128 11.17 -12.19 -21.02
N CYS A 129 9.88 -12.06 -20.65
CA CYS A 129 8.91 -13.11 -20.90
C CYS A 129 8.58 -13.24 -22.37
N PHE A 130 8.46 -12.12 -23.07
CA PHE A 130 8.17 -12.08 -24.50
C PHE A 130 9.23 -12.85 -25.29
N VAL A 131 10.52 -12.53 -25.12
CA VAL A 131 11.62 -13.19 -25.86
C VAL A 131 11.81 -14.66 -25.51
N ASN A 132 11.35 -15.08 -24.33
CA ASN A 132 11.41 -16.48 -23.88
C ASN A 132 10.10 -17.26 -24.08
N SER A 133 9.08 -16.65 -24.69
CA SER A 133 7.77 -17.27 -24.96
C SER A 133 7.62 -17.65 -26.43
N ALA A 134 6.59 -18.44 -26.75
CA ALA A 134 6.24 -18.70 -28.16
C ALA A 134 5.78 -17.41 -28.88
N HIS A 135 5.24 -16.44 -28.13
CA HIS A 135 4.65 -15.21 -28.68
C HIS A 135 5.62 -14.31 -29.44
N ILE A 136 6.94 -14.47 -29.29
CA ILE A 136 7.92 -13.78 -30.13
C ILE A 136 7.77 -14.12 -31.62
N ASN A 137 7.22 -15.30 -31.92
CA ASN A 137 6.98 -15.79 -33.27
C ASN A 137 5.57 -15.49 -33.79
N HIS A 138 4.73 -14.80 -32.99
CA HIS A 138 3.37 -14.42 -33.37
C HIS A 138 3.34 -12.95 -33.78
N LYS A 139 2.21 -12.47 -34.31
CA LYS A 139 1.94 -11.05 -34.49
C LYS A 139 1.73 -10.41 -33.13
N TYR A 140 2.59 -9.47 -32.78
CA TYR A 140 2.50 -8.73 -31.53
C TYR A 140 2.49 -7.23 -31.77
N LYS A 141 2.10 -6.48 -30.73
CA LYS A 141 2.21 -5.03 -30.66
C LYS A 141 3.03 -4.65 -29.45
N MET A 142 4.01 -3.77 -29.65
CA MET A 142 4.78 -3.17 -28.58
C MET A 142 4.08 -1.88 -28.13
N HIS A 143 3.94 -1.71 -26.82
CA HIS A 143 3.45 -0.50 -26.18
C HIS A 143 4.49 0.03 -25.19
N THR A 144 4.39 1.32 -24.89
CA THR A 144 5.16 1.94 -23.82
C THR A 144 4.28 2.01 -22.58
N SER A 145 4.69 1.40 -21.48
CA SER A 145 3.94 1.47 -20.23
C SER A 145 4.02 2.89 -19.64
N MET A 146 2.92 3.35 -19.05
CA MET A 146 2.85 4.58 -18.26
C MET A 146 3.21 4.35 -16.78
N GLY A 147 3.81 3.20 -16.44
CA GLY A 147 4.13 2.81 -15.07
C GLY A 147 2.99 2.08 -14.35
N SER A 148 1.96 1.67 -15.10
CA SER A 148 0.87 0.83 -14.64
C SER A 148 0.78 -0.42 -15.53
N GLY A 149 0.56 -1.58 -14.91
CA GLY A 149 0.46 -2.87 -15.58
C GLY A 149 1.49 -3.90 -15.11
N TYR A 150 1.14 -5.17 -15.27
CA TYR A 150 1.95 -6.32 -14.85
C TYR A 150 2.11 -7.28 -16.01
N CYS A 151 3.22 -8.02 -16.04
CA CYS A 151 3.43 -9.08 -17.03
C CYS A 151 2.51 -10.28 -16.75
N ASP A 152 1.68 -10.64 -17.72
CA ASP A 152 0.69 -11.73 -17.63
C ASP A 152 1.25 -13.11 -18.07
N CYS A 153 2.57 -13.23 -18.21
CA CYS A 153 3.20 -14.52 -18.50
C CYS A 153 2.88 -15.52 -17.38
N GLY A 154 2.36 -16.69 -17.72
CA GLY A 154 1.93 -17.75 -16.82
C GLY A 154 0.45 -17.69 -16.45
N ASP A 155 -0.27 -16.63 -16.82
CA ASP A 155 -1.71 -16.48 -16.56
C ASP A 155 -2.53 -17.16 -17.67
N ILE A 156 -3.22 -18.24 -17.32
CA ILE A 156 -4.04 -19.03 -18.25
C ILE A 156 -5.26 -18.23 -18.73
N GLU A 157 -5.71 -17.23 -17.98
CA GLU A 157 -6.85 -16.40 -18.37
C GLU A 157 -6.45 -15.27 -19.35
N ALA A 158 -5.16 -14.92 -19.41
CA ALA A 158 -4.65 -13.85 -20.27
C ALA A 158 -4.29 -14.32 -21.69
N TRP A 159 -4.03 -15.62 -21.88
CA TRP A 159 -3.62 -16.17 -23.17
C TRP A 159 -4.53 -17.33 -23.56
N SER A 160 -4.84 -17.48 -24.84
CA SER A 160 -5.61 -18.63 -25.33
C SER A 160 -4.76 -19.90 -25.44
N ASN A 161 -3.46 -19.75 -25.70
CA ASN A 161 -2.44 -20.79 -25.80
C ASN A 161 -1.07 -20.22 -25.38
N ASP A 162 -0.07 -21.09 -25.20
CA ASP A 162 1.32 -20.72 -24.84
C ASP A 162 1.41 -19.85 -23.58
N TYR A 163 0.64 -20.21 -22.56
CA TYR A 163 0.37 -19.37 -21.38
C TYR A 163 1.63 -18.92 -20.65
N PHE A 164 2.73 -19.67 -20.72
CA PHE A 164 3.97 -19.41 -19.99
C PHE A 164 5.20 -19.40 -20.91
N CYS A 165 6.22 -18.63 -20.52
CA CYS A 165 7.52 -18.63 -21.16
C CYS A 165 8.42 -19.74 -20.59
N LYS A 166 9.58 -19.96 -21.21
CA LYS A 166 10.58 -20.95 -20.76
C LYS A 166 11.07 -20.73 -19.32
N LEU A 167 10.92 -19.51 -18.79
CA LEU A 167 11.29 -19.18 -17.41
C LEU A 167 10.19 -19.51 -16.40
N HIS A 168 8.93 -19.67 -16.83
CA HIS A 168 7.74 -19.73 -15.98
C HIS A 168 6.93 -21.04 -16.15
N ILE A 169 7.60 -22.15 -16.44
CA ILE A 169 6.96 -23.46 -16.70
C ILE A 169 6.24 -23.98 -15.45
N PRO A 170 4.92 -24.26 -15.49
CA PRO A 170 4.18 -24.82 -14.36
C PRO A 170 4.76 -26.18 -13.93
N LYS A 171 5.00 -26.36 -12.62
CA LYS A 171 5.30 -27.69 -12.08
C LYS A 171 3.97 -28.48 -12.03
N ILE A 172 3.86 -29.52 -12.85
CA ILE A 172 2.73 -30.46 -12.79
C ILE A 172 2.85 -31.19 -11.44
N LYS A 173 1.98 -30.88 -10.48
CA LYS A 173 1.72 -31.75 -9.33
C LYS A 173 0.66 -32.76 -9.77
N GLU A 174 1.01 -34.04 -9.77
CA GLU A 174 0.02 -35.13 -9.86
C GLU A 174 -0.95 -35.02 -8.67
N GLU A 175 -2.22 -35.35 -8.91
CA GLU A 175 -3.31 -35.27 -7.94
C GLU A 175 -3.04 -36.15 -6.72
N GLU A 176 -2.68 -35.55 -5.58
CA GLU A 176 -2.75 -36.21 -4.27
C GLU A 176 -3.43 -35.32 -3.23
N GLU A 177 -4.26 -36.01 -2.45
CA GLU A 177 -5.27 -35.57 -1.50
C GLU A 177 -4.84 -34.51 -0.48
N GLU A 178 -5.84 -33.71 -0.07
CA GLU A 178 -5.82 -32.73 1.04
C GLU A 178 -5.06 -33.24 2.29
N LYS A 179 -3.76 -32.93 2.34
CA LYS A 179 -3.02 -32.81 3.59
C LYS A 179 -2.58 -31.36 3.68
N THR A 180 -2.82 -30.73 4.83
CA THR A 180 -2.32 -29.40 5.21
C THR A 180 -0.86 -29.25 4.75
N GLU A 181 -0.66 -28.58 3.60
CA GLU A 181 0.66 -28.38 3.02
C GLU A 181 1.45 -27.49 3.98
N ASN A 182 2.49 -28.03 4.62
CA ASN A 182 3.58 -27.20 5.10
C ASN A 182 4.14 -26.47 3.87
N ILE A 183 3.91 -25.17 3.77
CA ILE A 183 4.44 -24.34 2.69
C ILE A 183 5.97 -24.50 2.75
N ASP A 184 6.54 -25.15 1.74
CA ASP A 184 7.99 -25.32 1.63
C ASP A 184 8.60 -23.99 1.20
N TYR A 185 9.06 -23.21 2.19
CA TYR A 185 9.78 -21.94 2.02
C TYR A 185 11.22 -22.16 1.51
N ASN A 186 11.39 -23.04 0.51
CA ASN A 186 12.67 -23.43 -0.09
C ASN A 186 13.73 -23.89 0.94
N GLY A 187 13.32 -24.57 2.02
CA GLY A 187 14.24 -25.00 3.07
C GLY A 187 14.79 -23.89 3.97
N LEU A 188 14.15 -22.72 4.02
CA LEU A 188 14.51 -21.66 4.96
C LEU A 188 14.40 -22.11 6.43
N PRO A 189 15.28 -21.61 7.31
CA PRO A 189 15.15 -21.81 8.75
C PRO A 189 13.79 -21.30 9.25
N SER A 190 13.09 -22.12 10.05
CA SER A 190 11.74 -21.81 10.54
C SER A 190 11.69 -20.52 11.36
N ASN A 191 12.75 -20.19 12.09
CA ASN A 191 12.89 -18.93 12.82
C ASN A 191 12.89 -17.70 11.90
N LEU A 192 13.47 -17.82 10.69
CA LEU A 192 13.50 -16.72 9.72
C LEU A 192 12.13 -16.52 9.06
N VAL A 193 11.45 -17.60 8.70
CA VAL A 193 10.06 -17.58 8.21
C VAL A 193 9.12 -16.98 9.25
N ASN A 194 9.18 -17.49 10.49
CA ASN A 194 8.37 -16.99 11.60
C ASN A 194 8.59 -15.50 11.82
N ARG A 195 9.84 -15.05 11.77
CA ARG A 195 10.17 -13.63 11.88
C ARG A 195 9.55 -12.80 10.77
N PHE A 196 9.71 -13.21 9.51
CA PHE A 196 9.13 -12.47 8.38
C PHE A 196 7.61 -12.38 8.50
N HIS A 197 6.98 -13.48 8.93
CA HIS A 197 5.54 -13.53 9.16
C HIS A 197 5.11 -12.55 10.25
N HIS A 198 5.71 -12.61 11.43
CA HIS A 198 5.36 -11.73 12.55
C HIS A 198 5.63 -10.26 12.24
N LEU A 199 6.78 -9.92 11.66
CA LEU A 199 7.11 -8.53 11.32
C LEU A 199 6.19 -7.97 10.23
N SER A 200 5.85 -8.77 9.22
CA SER A 200 4.86 -8.38 8.21
C SER A 200 3.48 -8.18 8.83
N GLN A 201 3.06 -9.09 9.72
CA GLN A 201 1.79 -9.00 10.42
C GLN A 201 1.71 -7.76 11.32
N ILE A 202 2.74 -7.48 12.12
CA ILE A 202 2.83 -6.29 12.98
C ILE A 202 2.76 -5.02 12.12
N THR A 203 3.51 -4.96 11.02
CA THR A 203 3.54 -3.81 10.11
C THR A 203 2.18 -3.55 9.48
N ILE A 204 1.53 -4.60 8.96
CA ILE A 204 0.22 -4.50 8.31
C ILE A 204 -0.87 -4.15 9.32
N LYS A 205 -0.87 -4.78 10.52
CA LYS A 205 -1.83 -4.48 11.60
C LYS A 205 -1.74 -3.01 12.02
N PHE A 206 -0.52 -2.49 12.20
CA PHE A 206 -0.32 -1.07 12.50
C PHE A 206 -0.90 -0.19 11.40
N ALA A 207 -0.49 -0.43 10.15
CA ALA A 207 -0.89 0.39 9.01
C ALA A 207 -2.41 0.41 8.84
N VAL A 208 -3.06 -0.76 8.86
CA VAL A 208 -4.52 -0.87 8.77
C VAL A 208 -5.21 -0.15 9.93
N SER A 209 -4.72 -0.33 11.17
CA SER A 209 -5.33 0.30 12.36
C SER A 209 -5.33 1.82 12.30
N VAL A 210 -4.32 2.42 11.67
CA VAL A 210 -4.15 3.88 11.57
C VAL A 210 -4.81 4.45 10.30
N LEU A 211 -4.69 3.76 9.16
CA LEU A 211 -5.24 4.21 7.88
C LEU A 211 -6.76 4.11 7.83
N CYS A 212 -7.32 3.04 8.40
CA CYS A 212 -8.78 2.85 8.46
C CYS A 212 -9.45 3.59 9.60
N TRP A 213 -8.69 4.35 10.40
CA TRP A 213 -9.24 5.07 11.52
C TRP A 213 -10.04 6.30 11.07
N ASP A 214 -11.32 6.33 11.40
CA ASP A 214 -12.26 7.37 11.00
C ASP A 214 -12.49 8.44 12.07
N ARG A 215 -12.30 8.09 13.35
CA ARG A 215 -12.44 8.99 14.50
C ARG A 215 -11.29 9.98 14.59
N THR A 216 -11.40 11.08 13.84
CA THR A 216 -10.34 12.08 13.66
C THR A 216 -9.84 12.80 14.95
N GLU A 217 -10.60 12.72 16.03
CA GLU A 217 -10.30 13.31 17.34
C GLU A 217 -9.65 12.33 18.32
N GLU A 218 -9.79 11.03 18.06
CA GLU A 218 -9.28 9.95 18.91
C GLU A 218 -8.12 9.26 18.22
N LEU A 219 -7.31 8.56 19.00
CA LEU A 219 -6.26 7.71 18.46
C LEU A 219 -6.75 6.25 18.40
N PRO A 220 -6.29 5.47 17.42
CA PRO A 220 -6.52 4.03 17.41
C PRO A 220 -6.14 3.37 18.73
N SER A 221 -6.85 2.32 19.14
CA SER A 221 -6.51 1.58 20.37
C SER A 221 -5.14 0.90 20.32
N THR A 222 -4.55 0.77 19.13
CA THR A 222 -3.17 0.30 18.91
C THR A 222 -2.12 1.33 19.31
N VAL A 223 -2.52 2.61 19.48
CA VAL A 223 -1.66 3.72 19.84
C VAL A 223 -1.94 4.10 21.29
N ASP A 224 -0.97 3.87 22.17
CA ASP A 224 -1.05 4.32 23.55
C ASP A 224 -0.90 5.85 23.61
N VAL A 225 -1.80 6.50 24.35
CA VAL A 225 -1.80 7.95 24.53
C VAL A 225 -0.54 8.43 25.25
N ASP A 226 0.07 7.59 26.08
CA ASP A 226 1.31 7.90 26.80
C ASP A 226 2.53 8.02 25.86
N TRP A 227 2.41 7.56 24.60
CA TRP A 227 3.47 7.69 23.59
C TRP A 227 3.35 8.99 22.78
N ILE A 228 2.27 9.74 22.96
CA ILE A 228 2.00 11.01 22.31
C ILE A 228 2.45 12.16 23.20
N ARG A 229 3.05 13.19 22.60
CA ARG A 229 3.47 14.39 23.33
C ARG A 229 2.24 15.16 23.80
N LEU A 230 2.29 15.63 25.04
CA LEU A 230 1.22 16.39 25.71
C LEU A 230 0.83 17.69 24.97
N GLU A 231 1.64 18.16 24.02
CA GLU A 231 1.44 19.39 23.26
C GLU A 231 0.76 19.18 21.89
N ASP A 232 0.16 17.99 21.61
CA ASP A 232 -0.57 17.71 20.37
C ASP A 232 -1.93 18.42 20.29
N GLU A 233 -1.90 19.75 20.31
CA GLU A 233 -3.02 20.69 20.08
C GLU A 233 -3.17 21.07 18.60
N ILE A 234 -2.19 20.67 17.78
CA ILE A 234 -2.17 20.97 16.36
C ILE A 234 -3.03 19.97 15.59
N SER A 235 -3.80 20.50 14.66
CA SER A 235 -4.65 19.75 13.76
C SER A 235 -4.31 20.06 12.30
N HIS A 236 -4.69 19.15 11.42
CA HIS A 236 -4.55 19.25 9.98
C HIS A 236 -5.92 19.16 9.31
N THR A 237 -6.25 20.15 8.48
CA THR A 237 -7.36 20.04 7.53
C THR A 237 -6.86 19.30 6.29
N ILE A 238 -7.45 18.14 6.02
CA ILE A 238 -7.12 17.29 4.88
C ILE A 238 -8.27 17.34 3.89
N LEU A 239 -7.95 17.73 2.65
CA LEU A 239 -8.84 17.70 1.51
C LEU A 239 -8.62 16.39 0.75
N PHE A 240 -9.71 15.70 0.43
CA PHE A 240 -9.70 14.45 -0.32
C PHE A 240 -10.12 14.71 -1.76
N ASN A 241 -9.49 13.99 -2.69
CA ASN A 241 -9.90 14.03 -4.08
C ASN A 241 -11.30 13.47 -4.20
N ASP A 242 -12.08 14.05 -5.10
CA ASP A 242 -13.16 13.32 -5.70
C ASP A 242 -13.18 13.61 -7.19
N GLU A 243 -13.53 12.59 -7.96
CA GLU A 243 -13.61 12.76 -9.41
C GLU A 243 -15.00 13.35 -9.81
N THR A 244 -15.60 14.18 -8.95
CA THR A 244 -16.93 14.78 -9.20
C THR A 244 -16.87 16.29 -9.26
N HIS A 245 -16.12 16.93 -8.37
CA HIS A 245 -15.94 18.36 -8.39
C HIS A 245 -14.98 18.77 -9.50
N THR A 246 -15.20 19.96 -10.07
CA THR A 246 -14.31 20.49 -11.09
C THR A 246 -13.06 21.06 -10.46
N TYR A 247 -11.93 20.97 -11.17
CA TYR A 247 -10.69 21.63 -10.79
C TYR A 247 -10.89 23.12 -10.44
N GLU A 248 -11.63 23.86 -11.27
CA GLU A 248 -11.95 25.28 -11.02
C GLU A 248 -12.72 25.51 -9.72
N GLY A 249 -13.67 24.62 -9.39
CA GLY A 249 -14.41 24.64 -8.14
C GLY A 249 -13.51 24.46 -6.92
N VAL A 250 -12.63 23.46 -6.98
CA VAL A 250 -11.61 23.18 -5.96
C VAL A 250 -10.68 24.39 -5.77
N ILE A 251 -10.15 24.93 -6.87
CA ILE A 251 -9.23 26.09 -6.86
C ILE A 251 -9.91 27.30 -6.19
N ARG A 252 -11.17 27.59 -6.55
CA ARG A 252 -11.93 28.70 -5.96
C ARG A 252 -12.16 28.49 -4.46
N ALA A 253 -12.50 27.28 -4.04
CA ALA A 253 -12.68 26.94 -2.63
C ALA A 253 -11.38 27.13 -1.83
N LEU A 254 -10.25 26.65 -2.36
CA LEU A 254 -8.93 26.80 -1.74
C LEU A 254 -8.51 28.27 -1.57
N LYS A 255 -8.62 29.08 -2.63
CA LYS A 255 -8.28 30.51 -2.57
C LYS A 255 -9.02 31.25 -1.45
N LEU A 256 -10.30 30.91 -1.23
CA LEU A 256 -11.13 31.53 -0.21
C LEU A 256 -10.85 31.00 1.19
N ALA A 257 -10.57 29.70 1.33
CA ALA A 257 -10.41 29.05 2.63
C ALA A 257 -9.05 29.34 3.27
N ILE A 258 -7.98 29.31 2.47
CA ILE A 258 -6.59 29.42 2.94
C ILE A 258 -5.85 30.65 2.41
N PHE A 259 -6.54 31.56 1.71
CA PHE A 259 -6.02 32.86 1.24
C PHE A 259 -4.76 32.77 0.36
N VAL A 260 -4.68 31.76 -0.49
CA VAL A 260 -3.56 31.57 -1.43
C VAL A 260 -3.85 32.17 -2.81
N ALA A 261 -2.78 32.46 -3.56
CA ALA A 261 -2.86 32.89 -4.95
C ALA A 261 -3.38 31.75 -5.87
N HIS A 262 -3.80 32.11 -7.09
CA HIS A 262 -4.45 31.16 -8.00
C HIS A 262 -3.52 30.05 -8.48
N ASP A 263 -2.28 30.40 -8.81
CA ASP A 263 -1.19 29.46 -9.13
C ASP A 263 -0.94 28.45 -8.00
N LYS A 264 -0.87 28.92 -6.76
CA LYS A 264 -0.73 28.04 -5.58
C LYS A 264 -1.95 27.13 -5.41
N ALA A 265 -3.16 27.66 -5.56
CA ALA A 265 -4.38 26.84 -5.47
C ALA A 265 -4.46 25.78 -6.58
N MET A 266 -4.02 26.10 -7.80
CA MET A 266 -3.89 25.13 -8.89
C MET A 266 -2.91 24.02 -8.54
N MET A 267 -1.73 24.38 -8.03
CA MET A 267 -0.73 23.39 -7.59
C MET A 267 -1.29 22.45 -6.52
N ILE A 268 -1.97 22.99 -5.49
CA ILE A 268 -2.59 22.18 -4.43
C ILE A 268 -3.67 21.25 -5.01
N ALA A 269 -4.54 21.74 -5.90
CA ALA A 269 -5.56 20.91 -6.53
C ALA A 269 -4.95 19.77 -7.36
N SER A 270 -3.85 20.02 -8.08
CA SER A 270 -3.11 18.97 -8.80
C SER A 270 -2.47 17.95 -7.87
N ILE A 271 -1.97 18.37 -6.70
CA ILE A 271 -1.45 17.46 -5.67
C ILE A 271 -2.57 16.56 -5.14
N VAL A 272 -3.74 17.15 -4.83
CA VAL A 272 -4.91 16.39 -4.35
C VAL A 272 -5.35 15.37 -5.40
N ASP A 273 -5.41 15.74 -6.68
CA ASP A 273 -5.81 14.81 -7.73
C ASP A 273 -4.82 13.65 -7.91
N ARG A 274 -3.51 13.96 -7.91
CA ARG A 274 -2.44 12.98 -8.07
C ARG A 274 -2.31 12.03 -6.88
N ASP A 275 -2.34 12.57 -5.66
CA ASP A 275 -2.02 11.83 -4.42
C ASP A 275 -3.27 11.35 -3.68
N GLY A 276 -4.47 11.66 -4.19
CA GLY A 276 -5.77 11.32 -3.61
C GLY A 276 -6.17 12.16 -2.40
N ARG A 277 -5.22 12.79 -1.70
CA ARG A 277 -5.48 13.71 -0.58
C ARG A 277 -4.31 14.65 -0.33
N SER A 278 -4.59 15.80 0.30
CA SER A 278 -3.52 16.72 0.73
C SER A 278 -3.90 17.50 1.98
N ILE A 279 -2.89 17.85 2.79
CA ILE A 279 -3.04 18.76 3.91
C ILE A 279 -3.10 20.19 3.35
N VAL A 280 -4.20 20.89 3.61
CA VAL A 280 -4.44 22.26 3.10
C VAL A 280 -4.27 23.33 4.18
N GLN A 281 -4.38 22.97 5.46
CA GLN A 281 -4.19 23.88 6.59
C GLN A 281 -3.62 23.12 7.79
N THR A 282 -2.66 23.73 8.49
CA THR A 282 -2.16 23.28 9.80
C THR A 282 -2.39 24.33 10.86
N GLY A 283 -2.64 23.95 12.10
CA GLY A 283 -2.71 24.87 13.24
C GLY A 283 -3.71 24.43 14.29
N VAL A 284 -4.19 25.37 15.11
CA VAL A 284 -5.20 25.06 16.12
C VAL A 284 -6.48 24.50 15.48
N ARG A 285 -7.15 23.58 16.18
CA ARG A 285 -8.33 22.88 15.67
C ARG A 285 -9.42 23.82 15.17
N GLN A 286 -9.66 24.93 15.87
CA GLN A 286 -10.66 25.93 15.47
C GLN A 286 -10.40 26.45 14.04
N ARG A 287 -9.18 26.90 13.75
CA ARG A 287 -8.80 27.40 12.42
C ARG A 287 -8.93 26.31 11.34
N CYS A 288 -8.54 25.08 11.67
CA CYS A 288 -8.67 23.96 10.74
C CYS A 288 -10.14 23.64 10.41
N SER A 289 -11.02 23.70 11.43
CA SER A 289 -12.46 23.53 11.26
C SER A 289 -13.11 24.65 10.45
N GLU A 290 -12.66 25.90 10.61
CA GLU A 290 -13.10 27.03 9.77
C GLU A 290 -12.76 26.80 8.28
N VAL A 291 -11.51 26.39 7.99
CA VAL A 291 -11.08 26.06 6.61
C VAL A 291 -11.94 24.95 6.03
N LYS A 292 -12.20 23.90 6.81
CA LYS A 292 -13.09 22.80 6.42
C LYS A 292 -14.48 23.33 6.03
N GLN A 293 -15.11 24.12 6.89
CA GLN A 293 -16.45 24.65 6.65
C GLN A 293 -16.50 25.52 5.39
N ILE A 294 -15.50 26.37 5.15
CA ILE A 294 -15.43 27.21 3.95
C ILE A 294 -15.35 26.35 2.69
N ILE A 295 -14.51 25.31 2.67
CA ILE A 295 -14.39 24.43 1.50
C ILE A 295 -15.69 23.67 1.25
N GLU A 296 -16.28 23.09 2.30
CA GLU A 296 -17.54 22.35 2.19
C GLU A 296 -18.68 23.24 1.69
N ASP A 297 -18.85 24.44 2.24
CA ASP A 297 -19.96 25.33 1.84
C ASP A 297 -19.83 25.87 0.42
N ARG A 298 -18.59 26.05 -0.06
CA ARG A 298 -18.35 26.50 -1.43
C ARG A 298 -18.57 25.41 -2.47
N THR A 299 -18.35 24.15 -2.09
CA THR A 299 -18.47 23.00 -3.00
C THR A 299 -19.83 22.30 -2.93
N ARG A 300 -20.57 22.46 -1.82
CA ARG A 300 -21.91 21.87 -1.60
C ARG A 300 -22.91 22.06 -2.75
N LYS A 301 -22.85 23.21 -3.44
CA LYS A 301 -23.77 23.58 -4.53
C LYS A 301 -23.26 23.20 -5.92
N GLU A 302 -22.03 22.70 -6.03
CA GLU A 302 -21.45 22.24 -7.30
C GLU A 302 -21.95 20.84 -7.61
N ALA A 303 -23.20 20.73 -8.06
CA ALA A 303 -23.74 19.47 -8.54
C ALA A 303 -23.12 19.13 -9.90
N ASN A 304 -22.39 18.01 -10.00
CA ASN A 304 -21.97 17.50 -11.29
C ASN A 304 -23.11 16.68 -11.92
N LEU A 305 -23.72 17.24 -12.96
CA LEU A 305 -24.81 16.60 -13.71
C LEU A 305 -24.43 15.25 -14.32
N ARG A 306 -23.12 14.95 -14.50
CA ARG A 306 -22.64 13.67 -15.04
C ARG A 306 -22.62 12.53 -14.03
N THR A 307 -22.32 12.79 -12.75
CA THR A 307 -22.07 11.73 -11.77
C THR A 307 -23.24 11.51 -10.81
N GLN A 308 -24.26 12.38 -10.84
CA GLN A 308 -25.42 12.37 -9.93
C GLN A 308 -25.06 12.38 -8.43
N LYS A 309 -23.78 12.49 -8.08
CA LYS A 309 -23.29 12.60 -6.71
C LYS A 309 -23.54 14.04 -6.25
N THR A 310 -24.21 14.17 -5.12
CA THR A 310 -24.57 15.44 -4.51
C THR A 310 -23.86 15.56 -3.16
N GLY A 311 -23.41 16.77 -2.83
CA GLY A 311 -22.74 17.05 -1.56
C GLY A 311 -21.43 17.80 -1.75
N PRO A 312 -20.85 18.30 -0.64
CA PRO A 312 -19.57 19.00 -0.66
C PRO A 312 -18.39 18.04 -0.93
N LEU A 313 -17.23 18.62 -1.25
CA LEU A 313 -15.94 17.91 -1.16
C LEU A 313 -15.76 17.31 0.24
N LEU A 314 -15.16 16.12 0.30
CA LEU A 314 -14.82 15.50 1.58
C LEU A 314 -13.61 16.23 2.20
N VAL A 315 -13.82 16.78 3.39
CA VAL A 315 -12.78 17.45 4.17
C VAL A 315 -12.84 17.00 5.62
N LYS A 316 -11.70 16.63 6.19
CA LYS A 316 -11.60 16.16 7.58
C LYS A 316 -10.52 16.93 8.34
N VAL A 317 -10.69 17.02 9.67
CA VAL A 317 -9.75 17.70 10.56
C VAL A 317 -9.15 16.68 11.53
N PHE A 318 -7.95 16.22 11.22
CA PHE A 318 -7.22 15.21 11.99
C PHE A 318 -6.29 15.85 13.02
N ARG A 319 -6.04 15.17 14.14
CA ARG A 319 -4.89 15.49 15.01
C ARG A 319 -3.59 15.36 14.23
N SER A 320 -2.62 16.22 14.52
CA SER A 320 -1.33 16.21 13.82
C SER A 320 -0.60 14.88 14.01
N SER A 321 -0.61 14.35 15.24
CA SER A 321 -0.11 13.02 15.58
C SER A 321 -0.70 11.92 14.68
N LEU A 322 -2.03 11.80 14.62
CA LEU A 322 -2.73 10.80 13.81
C LEU A 322 -2.37 10.92 12.32
N SER A 323 -2.31 12.14 11.78
CA SER A 323 -1.95 12.34 10.39
C SER A 323 -0.49 11.95 10.08
N GLY A 324 0.45 12.21 11.00
CA GLY A 324 1.84 11.77 10.88
C GLY A 324 1.95 10.25 10.92
N LEU A 325 1.17 9.59 11.79
CA LEU A 325 1.08 8.13 11.81
C LEU A 325 0.49 7.56 10.52
N GLN A 326 -0.47 8.25 9.88
CA GLN A 326 -0.98 7.83 8.58
C GLN A 326 0.07 7.95 7.46
N LEU A 327 0.93 8.97 7.50
CA LEU A 327 2.08 9.08 6.57
C LEU A 327 3.09 7.95 6.79
N LEU A 328 3.41 7.65 8.06
CA LEU A 328 4.23 6.48 8.41
C LEU A 328 3.61 5.18 7.89
N ALA A 329 2.32 4.96 8.13
CA ALA A 329 1.63 3.75 7.67
C ALA A 329 1.72 3.57 6.15
N ILE A 330 1.53 4.65 5.37
CA ILE A 330 1.73 4.63 3.91
C ILE A 330 3.18 4.28 3.57
N ARG A 331 4.16 4.91 4.23
CA ARG A 331 5.58 4.61 4.00
C ARG A 331 5.92 3.15 4.29
N LEU A 332 5.41 2.58 5.39
CA LEU A 332 5.62 1.20 5.78
C LEU A 332 5.06 0.22 4.74
N ILE A 333 3.84 0.45 4.26
CA ILE A 333 3.22 -0.40 3.23
C ILE A 333 3.97 -0.29 1.90
N ASN A 334 4.37 0.91 1.50
CA ASN A 334 5.17 1.11 0.28
C ASN A 334 6.53 0.41 0.38
N TRP A 335 7.21 0.55 1.51
CA TRP A 335 8.49 -0.10 1.75
C TRP A 335 8.34 -1.62 1.74
N LEU A 336 7.36 -2.18 2.47
CA LEU A 336 7.11 -3.62 2.52
C LEU A 336 6.75 -4.18 1.13
N SER A 337 5.95 -3.44 0.36
CA SER A 337 5.61 -3.78 -1.02
C SER A 337 6.84 -3.78 -1.94
N GLN A 338 7.75 -2.82 -1.77
CA GLN A 338 9.01 -2.79 -2.49
C GLN A 338 9.90 -3.98 -2.11
N GLN A 339 9.98 -4.33 -0.83
CA GLN A 339 10.76 -5.49 -0.39
C GLN A 339 10.18 -6.80 -0.93
N ALA A 340 8.85 -6.91 -1.05
CA ALA A 340 8.18 -8.07 -1.65
C ALA A 340 8.51 -8.23 -3.14
N GLN A 341 8.72 -7.13 -3.88
CA GLN A 341 9.17 -7.18 -5.27
C GLN A 341 10.61 -7.68 -5.39
N ASP A 342 11.45 -7.32 -4.43
CA ASP A 342 12.87 -7.71 -4.39
C ASP A 342 13.07 -9.11 -3.78
N CYS A 343 12.13 -9.65 -2.99
CA CYS A 343 12.22 -10.94 -2.31
C CYS A 343 10.91 -11.76 -2.47
N SER A 344 10.95 -12.77 -3.34
CA SER A 344 9.78 -13.59 -3.69
C SER A 344 9.17 -14.34 -2.49
N ILE A 345 10.00 -14.78 -1.55
CA ILE A 345 9.54 -15.46 -0.34
C ILE A 345 8.80 -14.51 0.58
N LEU A 346 9.28 -13.26 0.72
CA LEU A 346 8.58 -12.25 1.48
C LEU A 346 7.20 -11.95 0.88
N ALA A 347 7.08 -11.94 -0.45
CA ALA A 347 5.78 -11.80 -1.12
C ALA A 347 4.80 -12.95 -0.76
N GLN A 348 5.27 -14.20 -0.70
CA GLN A 348 4.46 -15.34 -0.29
C GLN A 348 3.98 -15.21 1.16
N ILE A 349 4.89 -14.86 2.07
CA ILE A 349 4.58 -14.68 3.49
C ILE A 349 3.59 -13.53 3.71
N ILE A 350 3.79 -12.39 3.04
CA ILE A 350 2.84 -11.26 3.10
C ILE A 350 1.46 -11.70 2.60
N SER A 351 1.40 -12.53 1.57
CA SER A 351 0.15 -13.06 1.04
C SER A 351 -0.59 -13.91 2.07
N GLU A 352 0.12 -14.80 2.77
CA GLU A 352 -0.43 -15.60 3.87
C GLU A 352 -0.91 -14.73 5.03
N VAL A 353 -0.09 -13.76 5.45
CA VAL A 353 -0.45 -12.82 6.53
C VAL A 353 -1.75 -12.09 6.20
N LEU A 354 -1.89 -11.56 4.99
CA LEU A 354 -3.10 -10.86 4.56
C LEU A 354 -4.32 -11.79 4.56
N LEU A 355 -4.14 -13.05 4.18
CA LEU A 355 -5.20 -14.06 4.24
C LEU A 355 -5.66 -14.32 5.67
N CYS A 356 -4.71 -14.54 6.58
CA CYS A 356 -5.00 -14.74 7.99
C CYS A 356 -5.76 -13.54 8.56
N LEU A 357 -5.27 -12.31 8.34
CA LEU A 357 -5.91 -11.08 8.79
C LEU A 357 -7.33 -10.90 8.22
N SER A 358 -7.55 -11.27 6.95
CA SER A 358 -8.89 -11.21 6.35
C SER A 358 -9.89 -12.17 7.02
N SER A 359 -9.42 -13.35 7.43
CA SER A 359 -10.26 -14.35 8.11
C SER A 359 -10.58 -13.95 9.55
N GLU A 360 -9.65 -13.28 10.25
CA GLU A 360 -9.89 -12.63 11.54
C GLU A 360 -10.94 -11.50 11.40
N CYS A 361 -10.89 -10.69 10.34
CA CYS A 361 -11.86 -9.63 10.07
C CYS A 361 -13.29 -10.14 9.74
N ASN A 362 -13.45 -11.37 9.21
CA ASN A 362 -14.79 -11.95 8.99
C ASN A 362 -15.59 -12.15 10.29
N SER A 363 -14.92 -12.25 11.44
CA SER A 363 -15.61 -12.24 12.74
C SER A 363 -16.14 -10.84 13.13
N VAL A 364 -15.49 -9.78 12.66
CA VAL A 364 -15.82 -8.36 12.94
C VAL A 364 -16.87 -7.81 11.96
N LEU A 365 -16.91 -8.32 10.73
CA LEU A 365 -17.83 -7.88 9.67
C LEU A 365 -19.29 -8.38 9.84
N THR A 366 -19.58 -9.25 10.81
CA THR A 366 -20.94 -9.76 11.09
C THR A 366 -21.78 -8.86 12.02
N SER A 367 -21.26 -7.70 12.43
CA SER A 367 -22.05 -6.68 13.14
C SER A 367 -23.23 -6.20 12.28
N PRO A 368 -24.45 -6.01 12.83
CA PRO A 368 -25.66 -5.66 12.09
C PRO A 368 -25.55 -4.42 11.20
N ILE A 369 -24.55 -3.57 11.43
CA ILE A 369 -24.28 -2.35 10.66
C ILE A 369 -23.72 -2.69 9.25
N ASN A 370 -23.01 -3.81 9.08
CA ASN A 370 -22.39 -4.20 7.81
C ASN A 370 -23.26 -5.09 6.90
N THR A 371 -24.41 -5.57 7.37
CA THR A 371 -25.34 -6.35 6.53
C THR A 371 -26.01 -5.54 5.41
N LYS A 372 -25.99 -4.20 5.49
CA LYS A 372 -26.40 -3.32 4.38
C LYS A 372 -25.31 -3.15 3.31
N LEU A 373 -24.02 -3.24 3.67
CA LEU A 373 -22.90 -3.24 2.74
C LEU A 373 -22.79 -4.59 2.00
N ALA A 374 -22.93 -5.71 2.74
CA ALA A 374 -22.86 -7.06 2.18
C ALA A 374 -23.96 -7.38 1.13
N LYS A 375 -25.08 -6.64 1.13
CA LYS A 375 -26.16 -6.82 0.13
C LYS A 375 -25.97 -6.03 -1.17
N LYS A 376 -25.03 -5.07 -1.22
CA LYS A 376 -24.75 -4.26 -2.42
C LYS A 376 -23.51 -4.70 -3.19
N SER A 377 -22.52 -5.28 -2.52
CA SER A 377 -21.34 -5.86 -3.16
C SER A 377 -21.49 -7.37 -3.24
N LYS A 378 -21.74 -7.89 -4.44
CA LYS A 378 -21.80 -9.33 -4.76
C LYS A 378 -20.40 -9.96 -4.74
N ILE A 379 -19.62 -9.71 -3.68
CA ILE A 379 -18.22 -10.12 -3.47
C ILE A 379 -18.12 -10.71 -2.06
N VAL A 380 -18.88 -11.78 -1.81
CA VAL A 380 -18.72 -12.64 -0.61
C VAL A 380 -18.60 -14.12 -1.01
N LEU A 381 -18.59 -14.43 -2.31
CA LEU A 381 -18.15 -15.74 -2.78
C LEU A 381 -16.77 -15.59 -3.43
N ASP A 382 -15.86 -16.48 -3.05
CA ASP A 382 -14.52 -16.73 -3.60
C ASP A 382 -13.27 -16.09 -2.96
N CYS A 383 -13.30 -15.67 -1.70
CA CYS A 383 -12.04 -15.40 -0.96
C CYS A 383 -11.13 -16.64 -0.75
N LYS A 384 -11.59 -17.86 -1.07
CA LYS A 384 -10.75 -19.07 -1.07
C LYS A 384 -10.02 -19.32 -2.40
N ASN A 385 -10.65 -19.00 -3.54
CA ASN A 385 -10.08 -19.24 -4.88
C ASN A 385 -9.36 -18.00 -5.46
N VAL A 386 -9.71 -16.79 -5.02
CA VAL A 386 -9.06 -15.53 -5.43
C VAL A 386 -7.67 -15.37 -4.81
N CYS A 387 -7.47 -15.95 -3.63
CA CYS A 387 -6.27 -15.77 -2.83
C CYS A 387 -5.11 -16.69 -3.20
N LEU A 388 -5.38 -17.80 -3.90
CA LEU A 388 -4.38 -18.58 -4.62
C LEU A 388 -4.00 -17.96 -5.97
N LYS A 389 -4.77 -17.00 -6.49
CA LYS A 389 -4.69 -16.59 -7.89
C LYS A 389 -4.02 -15.25 -8.18
N ASN A 390 -3.79 -14.32 -7.25
CA ASN A 390 -3.28 -13.02 -7.68
C ASN A 390 -2.54 -12.17 -6.61
N MET A 391 -1.24 -11.93 -6.86
CA MET A 391 -0.47 -10.79 -6.33
C MET A 391 -1.17 -9.45 -6.66
N LYS A 392 -1.95 -9.42 -7.76
CA LYS A 392 -2.87 -8.32 -8.12
C LYS A 392 -3.95 -8.07 -7.08
N ALA A 393 -4.51 -9.09 -6.41
CA ALA A 393 -5.57 -8.91 -5.40
C ALA A 393 -5.03 -8.37 -4.07
N ILE A 394 -3.79 -8.69 -3.72
CA ILE A 394 -3.10 -8.22 -2.52
C ILE A 394 -2.62 -6.78 -2.68
N LEU A 395 -2.05 -6.42 -3.83
CA LEU A 395 -1.83 -5.03 -4.20
C LEU A 395 -3.17 -4.30 -4.35
N TYR A 396 -4.20 -4.92 -4.93
CA TYR A 396 -5.53 -4.33 -4.96
C TYR A 396 -6.11 -4.16 -3.57
N ILE A 397 -5.85 -5.03 -2.58
CA ILE A 397 -6.32 -4.94 -1.17
C ILE A 397 -5.52 -3.90 -0.40
N LEU A 398 -4.20 -3.80 -0.60
CA LEU A 398 -3.35 -2.76 0.00
C LEU A 398 -3.62 -1.38 -0.62
N GLN A 399 -3.91 -1.36 -1.92
CA GLN A 399 -4.40 -0.20 -2.66
C GLN A 399 -5.89 0.04 -2.38
N TYR A 400 -6.70 -0.99 -2.06
CA TYR A 400 -8.09 -0.93 -1.56
C TYR A 400 -8.11 -0.40 -0.14
N PHE A 401 -7.09 -0.65 0.67
CA PHE A 401 -6.96 -0.06 2.00
C PHE A 401 -6.64 1.44 1.90
N CYS A 402 -5.91 1.86 0.86
CA CYS A 402 -5.83 3.28 0.48
C CYS A 402 -7.16 3.78 -0.13
N PHE A 403 -7.92 2.94 -0.84
CA PHE A 403 -9.22 3.25 -1.46
C PHE A 403 -10.40 3.22 -0.47
N LEU A 404 -10.31 2.54 0.66
CA LEU A 404 -11.34 2.49 1.72
C LEU A 404 -11.37 3.81 2.52
N ILE A 405 -10.32 4.62 2.40
CA ILE A 405 -10.35 6.04 2.82
C ILE A 405 -11.26 6.86 1.88
N ASP A 406 -11.49 6.39 0.65
CA ASP A 406 -12.39 6.96 -0.36
C ASP A 406 -13.80 6.35 -0.37
N ASP A 407 -14.20 5.53 0.62
CA ASP A 407 -15.56 4.96 0.67
C ASP A 407 -16.65 5.94 1.17
N PHE A 408 -16.30 7.21 1.38
CA PHE A 408 -17.25 8.35 1.31
C PHE A 408 -17.33 8.98 -0.09
N GLY A 409 -16.74 8.32 -1.08
CA GLY A 409 -16.21 8.94 -2.28
C GLY A 409 -16.52 8.26 -3.60
N ARG A 410 -16.39 6.93 -3.75
CA ARG A 410 -16.65 6.30 -5.06
C ARG A 410 -16.91 4.80 -5.14
N LEU A 411 -17.85 4.49 -6.03
CA LEU A 411 -18.09 3.20 -6.69
C LEU A 411 -17.88 3.41 -8.21
N HIS A 412 -17.22 2.42 -8.84
CA HIS A 412 -17.18 2.03 -10.27
C HIS A 412 -15.92 2.25 -11.12
N VAL A 413 -15.23 1.13 -11.35
CA VAL A 413 -14.65 0.75 -12.65
C VAL A 413 -15.80 0.52 -13.64
N GLN A 414 -15.71 1.18 -14.79
CA GLN A 414 -16.63 1.04 -15.92
C GLN A 414 -16.15 -0.14 -16.78
N LEU A 415 -16.76 -1.30 -16.55
CA LEU A 415 -16.76 -2.41 -17.51
C LEU A 415 -17.57 -1.95 -18.73
N PHE A 416 -16.88 -1.64 -19.84
CA PHE A 416 -17.53 -1.62 -21.14
C PHE A 416 -17.67 -3.06 -21.62
N ILE A 417 -18.91 -3.55 -21.59
CA ILE A 417 -19.34 -4.74 -22.31
C ILE A 417 -19.66 -4.28 -23.74
N ASN A 418 -18.94 -4.85 -24.70
CA ASN A 418 -19.52 -5.43 -25.92
C ASN A 418 -18.66 -6.61 -26.35
#